data_AF-A0A6N8DT18-F1
#
_entry.id   AF-A0A6N8DT18-F1
#
_cell.length_a   1.000
_cell.length_b   1.000
_cell.length_c   1.000
_cell.angle_alpha   90.00
_cell.angle_beta   90.00
_cell.angle_gamma   90.00
#
_symmetry.space_group_name_H-M   'P 1'
#
loop_
_entity.id
_entity.type
_entity.pdbx_description
1 polymer ?
#
loop_
_entity_poly.entity_id
_entity_poly.type
_entity_poly.pdbx_seq_one_letter_code
_entity_poly.pdbx_strand_id
1 'polypeptide(L)'
;MLDGVSNTYIDFAGAGVLDLTGEGAGGSGEMAKFQATVENFDGDDKIMVASSGHAGDKVHFNAKTDILTVTAADGSVIEQIQLDGDYKGMKFSLQENGGVDTITVSAICFYRGTMIRTPDGEKAVETLKAGDLVMTTDGVAAPVSWLGRQTISTVFSDPEKVWPIRIKSGALGENVPSRDLVLSPDHAVLVDGVLVHAGALVNGVSIVRQSIVPRVFTYYHVELDDHALILAENTPAETFIDHPRRLAFDNWDERQALHPFGKDMDEMPFARAKSSRQVPVHIRVALAARAQKLGLVAAKVA
;
A
#
# COMPACT_ATOMS: atom_id res chain seq x y z
N MET A 1 25.57 2.76 4.96
CA MET A 1 26.70 3.19 4.13
C MET A 1 26.76 2.20 2.99
N LEU A 2 26.52 2.67 1.77
CA LEU A 2 26.43 1.84 0.57
C LEU A 2 27.78 1.19 0.26
N ASP A 3 27.73 -0.10 -0.01
CA ASP A 3 28.83 -0.99 -0.32
C ASP A 3 28.96 -1.15 -1.84
N GLY A 4 29.73 -0.25 -2.46
CA GLY A 4 30.16 -0.40 -3.84
C GLY A 4 29.90 0.81 -4.73
N VAL A 5 30.58 1.93 -4.47
CA VAL A 5 30.58 3.07 -5.39
C VAL A 5 31.53 2.74 -6.55
N SER A 6 30.98 2.37 -7.71
CA SER A 6 31.66 2.56 -8.99
C SER A 6 31.08 3.81 -9.64
N ASN A 7 31.88 4.62 -10.34
CA ASN A 7 31.47 5.92 -10.92
C ASN A 7 30.34 5.84 -11.99
N THR A 8 29.66 4.70 -12.13
CA THR A 8 28.68 4.45 -13.17
C THR A 8 27.38 3.83 -12.62
N TYR A 9 27.41 3.11 -11.49
CA TYR A 9 26.26 2.37 -10.95
C TYR A 9 26.17 2.41 -9.43
N ILE A 10 24.95 2.48 -8.89
CA ILE A 10 24.59 2.25 -7.48
C ILE A 10 23.63 1.07 -7.42
N ASP A 11 24.01 0.04 -6.67
CA ASP A 11 23.20 -1.17 -6.48
C ASP A 11 22.61 -1.18 -5.06
N PHE A 12 21.28 -1.32 -4.95
CA PHE A 12 20.60 -1.55 -3.69
C PHE A 12 20.57 -3.06 -3.38
N ALA A 13 21.57 -3.53 -2.64
CA ALA A 13 21.60 -4.91 -2.13
C ALA A 13 20.76 -5.03 -0.83
N GLY A 14 19.44 -4.84 -0.96
CA GLY A 14 18.47 -4.79 0.17
C GLY A 14 18.33 -3.38 0.75
N ALA A 15 17.54 -3.25 1.85
CA ALA A 15 17.09 -1.96 2.40
C ALA A 15 18.21 -0.91 2.56
N GLY A 16 18.29 0.00 1.59
CA GLY A 16 19.30 1.04 1.48
C GLY A 16 18.71 2.44 1.42
N VAL A 17 19.58 3.44 1.60
CA VAL A 17 19.24 4.85 1.41
C VAL A 17 20.25 5.48 0.47
N LEU A 18 19.77 5.98 -0.67
CA LEU A 18 20.52 6.88 -1.55
C LEU A 18 20.12 8.32 -1.21
N ASP A 19 21.07 9.07 -0.66
CA ASP A 19 20.86 10.47 -0.26
C ASP A 19 21.45 11.43 -1.29
N LEU A 20 20.56 12.16 -1.98
CA LEU A 20 20.84 13.18 -2.98
C LEU A 20 20.50 14.60 -2.48
N THR A 21 20.34 14.79 -1.16
CA THR A 21 19.82 16.06 -0.59
C THR A 21 20.85 17.19 -0.48
N GLY A 22 22.15 16.88 -0.49
CA GLY A 22 23.20 17.83 -0.81
C GLY A 22 23.34 19.11 0.06
N GLU A 23 22.98 19.15 1.34
CA GLU A 23 23.46 20.21 2.26
C GLU A 23 24.93 19.95 2.68
N GLY A 24 25.88 20.26 1.78
CA GLY A 24 27.27 19.84 1.99
C GLY A 24 28.37 20.62 1.29
N ALA A 25 28.18 21.87 0.89
CA ALA A 25 29.23 22.89 0.74
C ALA A 25 28.59 24.21 0.28
N GLY A 26 28.80 25.30 1.02
CA GLY A 26 28.27 26.61 0.68
C GLY A 26 28.68 27.06 -0.73
N GLY A 27 27.68 27.42 -1.53
CA GLY A 27 27.88 28.04 -2.83
C GLY A 27 26.61 27.97 -3.66
N SER A 28 26.05 29.13 -4.00
CA SER A 28 25.00 29.26 -5.01
C SER A 28 25.55 28.77 -6.36
N GLY A 29 25.29 27.51 -6.69
CA GLY A 29 25.69 26.88 -7.95
C GLY A 29 24.82 25.64 -8.17
N GLU A 30 24.39 25.41 -9.41
CA GLU A 30 23.55 24.28 -9.82
C GLU A 30 23.94 22.99 -9.08
N MET A 31 22.96 22.35 -8.42
CA MET A 31 23.19 21.04 -7.82
C MET A 31 23.66 20.09 -8.93
N ALA A 32 24.83 19.47 -8.74
CA ALA A 32 25.33 18.51 -9.70
C ALA A 32 24.35 17.33 -9.75
N LYS A 33 23.59 17.24 -10.86
CA LYS A 33 22.62 16.16 -11.10
C LYS A 33 23.28 14.80 -10.88
N PHE A 34 22.56 13.88 -10.26
CA PHE A 34 23.00 12.49 -10.10
C PHE A 34 23.36 11.86 -11.47
N GLN A 35 24.56 11.25 -11.58
CA GLN A 35 25.10 10.74 -12.86
C GLN A 35 25.37 9.23 -12.88
N ALA A 36 24.88 8.48 -11.89
CA ALA A 36 24.96 7.03 -11.91
C ALA A 36 23.61 6.41 -12.28
N THR A 37 23.63 5.13 -12.62
CA THR A 37 22.43 4.32 -12.79
C THR A 37 22.11 3.63 -11.46
N VAL A 38 20.85 3.65 -11.04
CA VAL A 38 20.38 2.92 -9.86
C VAL A 38 19.86 1.55 -10.28
N GLU A 39 20.40 0.50 -9.69
CA GLU A 39 19.99 -0.89 -9.86
C GLU A 39 19.30 -1.42 -8.60
N ASN A 40 18.39 -2.38 -8.79
CA ASN A 40 17.71 -3.14 -7.74
C ASN A 40 16.91 -2.30 -6.71
N PHE A 41 16.45 -1.10 -7.07
CA PHE A 41 15.63 -0.27 -6.18
C PHE A 41 14.28 -0.92 -5.88
N ASP A 42 13.98 -1.17 -4.60
CA ASP A 42 12.77 -1.86 -4.15
C ASP A 42 11.93 -1.06 -3.13
N GLY A 43 10.93 -1.71 -2.51
CA GLY A 43 9.99 -1.06 -1.60
C GLY A 43 10.53 -0.77 -0.20
N ASP A 44 11.68 -1.32 0.18
CA ASP A 44 12.39 -1.02 1.44
C ASP A 44 13.52 -0.01 1.26
N ASP A 45 13.85 0.30 0.00
CA ASP A 45 14.82 1.33 -0.36
C ASP A 45 14.23 2.73 -0.33
N LYS A 46 15.12 3.70 -0.14
CA LYS A 46 14.77 5.11 -0.15
C LYS A 46 15.74 5.87 -1.02
N ILE A 47 15.20 6.64 -1.95
CA ILE A 47 15.94 7.73 -2.58
C ILE A 47 15.44 9.02 -1.93
N MET A 48 16.35 9.72 -1.28
CA MET A 48 16.13 11.02 -0.67
C MET A 48 16.61 12.08 -1.65
N VAL A 49 15.73 12.99 -2.06
CA VAL A 49 16.07 14.13 -2.93
C VAL A 49 15.85 15.43 -2.18
N ALA A 50 16.66 16.45 -2.49
CA ALA A 50 16.49 17.78 -1.92
C ALA A 50 15.07 18.28 -2.22
N SER A 51 14.31 18.68 -1.20
CA SER A 51 13.03 19.32 -1.46
C SER A 51 13.26 20.75 -1.92
N SER A 52 12.42 21.24 -2.83
CA SER A 52 12.48 22.64 -3.25
C SER A 52 11.97 23.63 -2.18
N GLY A 53 11.62 23.13 -0.99
CA GLY A 53 11.03 23.91 0.10
C GLY A 53 9.54 24.24 -0.09
N HIS A 54 8.85 23.56 -1.00
CA HIS A 54 7.43 23.83 -1.30
C HIS A 54 6.58 22.56 -1.36
N ALA A 55 5.39 22.63 -0.75
CA ALA A 55 4.34 21.65 -0.96
C ALA A 55 3.95 21.63 -2.44
N GLY A 56 4.01 20.45 -3.10
CA GLY A 56 3.51 20.27 -4.47
C GLY A 56 4.45 19.58 -5.45
N ASP A 57 5.64 19.18 -5.02
CA ASP A 57 6.60 18.44 -5.83
C ASP A 57 6.00 17.11 -6.34
N LYS A 58 6.47 16.67 -7.50
CA LYS A 58 5.94 15.51 -8.24
C LYS A 58 7.06 14.58 -8.64
N VAL A 59 6.78 13.28 -8.63
CA VAL A 59 7.65 12.27 -9.23
C VAL A 59 6.94 11.62 -10.42
N HIS A 60 7.66 11.44 -11.50
CA HIS A 60 7.19 10.78 -12.71
C HIS A 60 8.25 9.82 -13.23
N PHE A 61 7.86 8.56 -13.44
CA PHE A 61 8.71 7.58 -14.09
C PHE A 61 8.35 7.44 -15.56
N ASN A 62 9.33 7.69 -16.44
CA ASN A 62 9.19 7.47 -17.87
C ASN A 62 9.65 6.05 -18.24
N ALA A 63 8.68 5.15 -18.35
CA ALA A 63 8.86 3.74 -18.71
C ALA A 63 9.47 3.46 -20.11
N LYS A 64 9.70 4.49 -20.94
CA LYS A 64 10.40 4.33 -22.24
C LYS A 64 11.89 4.61 -22.13
N THR A 65 12.29 5.45 -21.17
CA THR A 65 13.68 5.87 -20.97
C THR A 65 14.24 5.35 -19.66
N ASP A 66 13.40 4.74 -18.81
CA ASP A 66 13.69 4.29 -17.46
C ASP A 66 14.23 5.41 -16.56
N ILE A 67 13.74 6.64 -16.80
CA ILE A 67 14.14 7.83 -16.04
C ILE A 67 13.04 8.18 -15.04
N LEU A 68 13.41 8.22 -13.76
CA LEU A 68 12.61 8.80 -12.70
C LEU A 68 12.91 10.30 -12.59
N THR A 69 11.92 11.15 -12.86
CA THR A 69 12.05 12.60 -12.81
C THR A 69 11.30 13.14 -11.60
N VAL A 70 11.98 13.95 -10.80
CA VAL A 70 11.40 14.74 -9.72
C VAL A 70 11.25 16.17 -10.22
N THR A 71 10.05 16.74 -10.11
CA THR A 71 9.70 18.08 -10.58
C THR A 71 9.15 18.88 -9.42
N ALA A 72 9.60 20.12 -9.27
CA ALA A 72 9.08 21.06 -8.30
C ALA A 72 7.63 21.46 -8.63
N ALA A 73 6.93 22.03 -7.65
CA ALA A 73 5.58 22.55 -7.83
C ALA A 73 5.44 23.56 -9.00
N ASP A 74 6.50 24.35 -9.28
CA ASP A 74 6.56 25.33 -10.36
C ASP A 74 6.85 24.72 -11.75
N GLY A 75 7.08 23.41 -11.83
CA GLY A 75 7.39 22.68 -13.06
C GLY A 75 8.88 22.57 -13.38
N SER A 76 9.77 23.14 -12.57
CA SER A 76 11.21 22.96 -12.74
C SER A 76 11.64 21.54 -12.36
N VAL A 77 12.63 20.98 -13.07
CA VAL A 77 13.15 19.63 -12.78
C VAL A 77 14.14 19.73 -11.63
N ILE A 78 13.87 19.01 -10.54
CA ILE A 78 14.73 18.91 -9.36
C ILE A 78 15.83 17.88 -9.62
N GLU A 79 15.45 16.66 -10.02
CA GLU A 79 16.42 15.58 -10.25
C GLU A 79 15.92 14.60 -11.32
N GLN A 80 16.86 13.95 -12.02
CA GLN A 80 16.58 12.84 -12.93
C GLN A 80 17.49 11.67 -12.61
N ILE A 81 16.88 10.53 -12.33
CA ILE A 81 17.59 9.32 -11.89
C ILE A 81 17.35 8.26 -12.95
N GLN A 82 18.43 7.77 -13.56
CA GLN A 82 18.37 6.60 -14.42
C GLN A 82 18.20 5.37 -13.53
N LEU A 83 17.11 4.63 -13.73
CA LEU A 83 16.93 3.33 -13.12
C LEU A 83 17.31 2.25 -14.16
N ASP A 84 17.98 1.20 -13.71
CA ASP A 84 18.18 -0.03 -14.47
C ASP A 84 17.47 -1.19 -13.75
N GLY A 85 16.71 -1.95 -14.53
CA GLY A 85 15.62 -2.82 -14.07
C GLY A 85 14.29 -2.55 -14.80
N ASP A 86 13.31 -3.45 -14.63
CA ASP A 86 11.99 -3.31 -15.26
C ASP A 86 10.95 -2.76 -14.29
N TYR A 87 10.81 -1.44 -14.29
CA TYR A 87 9.88 -0.70 -13.42
C TYR A 87 8.56 -0.35 -14.13
N LYS A 88 8.24 -1.01 -15.26
CA LYS A 88 7.03 -0.74 -16.05
C LYS A 88 5.78 -1.10 -15.26
N GLY A 89 4.95 -0.10 -14.98
CA GLY A 89 3.72 -0.27 -14.19
C GLY A 89 3.93 -0.11 -12.69
N MET A 90 5.15 0.14 -12.23
CA MET A 90 5.38 0.66 -10.88
C MET A 90 4.99 2.15 -10.83
N LYS A 91 4.43 2.58 -9.70
CA LYS A 91 4.20 4.00 -9.43
C LYS A 91 5.07 4.42 -8.26
N PHE A 92 5.90 5.42 -8.51
CA PHE A 92 6.73 6.06 -7.52
C PHE A 92 5.91 7.19 -6.86
N SER A 93 6.06 7.36 -5.55
CA SER A 93 5.45 8.44 -4.78
C SER A 93 6.55 9.35 -4.20
N LEU A 94 6.23 10.56 -3.76
CA LEU A 94 7.14 11.37 -2.93
C LEU A 94 6.52 11.50 -1.54
N GLN A 95 7.34 11.38 -0.51
CA GLN A 95 6.98 11.60 0.89
C GLN A 95 7.85 12.72 1.46
N GLU A 96 7.24 13.85 1.77
CA GLU A 96 7.90 14.99 2.43
C GLU A 96 8.23 14.65 3.89
N ASN A 97 9.51 14.76 4.26
CA ASN A 97 10.04 14.60 5.61
C ASN A 97 10.96 15.78 5.95
N GLY A 98 10.38 16.92 6.33
CA GLY A 98 11.15 18.04 6.89
C GLY A 98 12.28 18.58 6.00
N GLY A 99 12.02 18.74 4.70
CA GLY A 99 13.00 19.23 3.72
C GLY A 99 13.54 18.18 2.75
N VAL A 100 13.06 16.94 2.85
CA VAL A 100 13.50 15.82 1.99
C VAL A 100 12.31 15.03 1.48
N ASP A 101 12.29 14.72 0.18
CA ASP A 101 11.28 13.83 -0.40
C ASP A 101 11.80 12.38 -0.52
N THR A 102 11.00 11.40 -0.07
CA THR A 102 11.30 9.96 -0.11
C THR A 102 10.38 9.19 -1.05
N ILE A 103 10.91 8.24 -1.83
CA ILE A 103 10.14 7.46 -2.80
C ILE A 103 9.72 6.07 -2.29
N THR A 104 8.42 5.69 -2.35
CA THR A 104 7.90 4.39 -1.85
C THR A 104 6.81 3.74 -2.72
N VAL A 105 6.59 2.42 -2.54
CA VAL A 105 5.53 1.59 -3.19
C VAL A 105 4.71 0.83 -2.14
N SER A 106 3.40 1.05 -2.04
CA SER A 106 2.51 0.28 -1.15
C SER A 106 1.11 0.09 -1.74
N ALA A 107 0.48 -1.05 -1.48
CA ALA A 107 -0.92 -1.34 -1.87
C ALA A 107 -1.74 -1.70 -0.62
N ILE A 108 -2.76 -0.91 -0.30
CA ILE A 108 -3.72 -1.15 0.80
C ILE A 108 -5.08 -1.34 0.16
N CYS A 109 -5.55 -2.57 -0.09
CA CYS A 109 -6.74 -2.78 -0.94
C CYS A 109 -7.42 -4.14 -0.73
N PHE A 110 -8.70 -4.20 -1.11
CA PHE A 110 -9.51 -5.41 -1.31
C PHE A 110 -9.22 -6.06 -2.66
N TYR A 111 -9.11 -7.39 -2.70
CA TYR A 111 -9.03 -8.11 -3.97
C TYR A 111 -10.40 -8.18 -4.66
N ARG A 112 -10.39 -8.24 -5.99
CA ARG A 112 -11.60 -8.43 -6.80
C ARG A 112 -12.48 -9.59 -6.29
N GLY A 113 -13.79 -9.39 -6.26
CA GLY A 113 -14.77 -10.38 -5.84
C GLY A 113 -15.01 -10.44 -4.34
N THR A 114 -14.30 -9.64 -3.54
CA THR A 114 -14.61 -9.40 -2.13
C THR A 114 -15.98 -8.77 -2.02
N MET A 115 -16.87 -9.38 -1.24
CA MET A 115 -18.22 -8.88 -1.01
C MET A 115 -18.24 -7.89 0.16
N ILE A 116 -18.77 -6.71 -0.10
CA ILE A 116 -18.98 -5.65 0.88
C ILE A 116 -20.46 -5.62 1.26
N ARG A 117 -20.74 -5.58 2.56
CA ARG A 117 -22.11 -5.49 3.06
C ARG A 117 -22.69 -4.11 2.71
N THR A 118 -23.89 -4.11 2.16
CA THR A 118 -24.72 -2.94 1.88
C THR A 118 -26.08 -3.12 2.58
N PRO A 119 -26.91 -2.06 2.69
CA PRO A 119 -28.25 -2.19 3.27
C PRO A 119 -29.13 -3.23 2.56
N ASP A 120 -28.97 -3.38 1.25
CA ASP A 120 -29.79 -4.27 0.41
C ASP A 120 -29.18 -5.66 0.19
N GLY A 121 -28.09 -5.98 0.89
CA GLY A 121 -27.36 -7.23 0.75
C GLY A 121 -25.88 -7.03 0.45
N GLU A 122 -25.20 -8.08 0.00
CA GLU A 122 -23.77 -8.03 -0.27
C GLU A 122 -23.47 -7.68 -1.73
N LYS A 123 -22.51 -6.80 -1.97
CA LYS A 123 -22.12 -6.34 -3.31
C LYS A 123 -20.61 -6.50 -3.51
N ALA A 124 -20.20 -7.01 -4.66
CA ALA A 124 -18.78 -7.17 -4.97
C ALA A 124 -18.08 -5.81 -5.07
N VAL A 125 -16.91 -5.68 -4.46
CA VAL A 125 -16.18 -4.41 -4.31
C VAL A 125 -15.94 -3.71 -5.65
N GLU A 126 -15.64 -4.46 -6.72
CA GLU A 126 -15.39 -3.89 -8.06
C GLU A 126 -16.63 -3.27 -8.71
N THR A 127 -17.82 -3.50 -8.16
CA THR A 127 -19.09 -2.99 -8.70
C THR A 127 -19.61 -1.77 -7.93
N LEU A 128 -18.95 -1.41 -6.82
CA LEU A 128 -19.27 -0.21 -6.05
C LEU A 128 -18.96 1.04 -6.88
N LYS A 129 -19.70 2.10 -6.60
CA LYS A 129 -19.54 3.42 -7.21
C LYS A 129 -19.73 4.49 -6.16
N ALA A 130 -19.24 5.70 -6.43
CA ALA A 130 -19.54 6.85 -5.61
C ALA A 130 -21.05 7.01 -5.42
N GLY A 131 -21.49 7.22 -4.18
CA GLY A 131 -22.88 7.30 -3.77
C GLY A 131 -23.54 5.97 -3.38
N ASP A 132 -22.96 4.81 -3.69
CA ASP A 132 -23.47 3.53 -3.19
C ASP A 132 -23.33 3.47 -1.66
N LEU A 133 -24.31 2.89 -0.98
CA LEU A 133 -24.27 2.73 0.47
C LEU A 133 -23.56 1.42 0.87
N VAL A 134 -22.66 1.51 1.84
CA VAL A 134 -22.01 0.35 2.49
C VAL A 134 -22.28 0.38 4.00
N MET A 135 -22.37 -0.78 4.61
CA MET A 135 -22.58 -0.90 6.05
C MET A 135 -21.24 -0.78 6.78
N THR A 136 -21.17 0.19 7.68
CA THR A 136 -20.07 0.30 8.64
C THR A 136 -20.31 -0.60 9.84
N THR A 137 -19.27 -0.83 10.65
CA THR A 137 -19.35 -1.76 11.81
C THR A 137 -20.19 -1.24 12.97
N ASP A 138 -20.48 0.06 13.04
CA ASP A 138 -21.37 0.65 14.04
C ASP A 138 -22.87 0.47 13.70
N GLY A 139 -23.16 -0.09 12.52
CA GLY A 139 -24.51 -0.33 12.02
C GLY A 139 -25.08 0.80 11.16
N VAL A 140 -24.32 1.85 10.88
CA VAL A 140 -24.73 2.96 10.01
C VAL A 140 -24.32 2.70 8.57
N ALA A 141 -25.24 2.96 7.64
CA ALA A 141 -24.94 2.95 6.21
C ALA A 141 -24.26 4.27 5.81
N ALA A 142 -23.12 4.19 5.13
CA ALA A 142 -22.35 5.34 4.68
C ALA A 142 -22.18 5.30 3.15
N PRO A 143 -22.26 6.45 2.46
CA PRO A 143 -22.03 6.53 1.03
C PRO A 143 -20.54 6.39 0.71
N VAL A 144 -20.23 5.61 -0.32
CA VAL A 144 -18.89 5.58 -0.92
C VAL A 144 -18.61 6.95 -1.53
N SER A 145 -17.54 7.62 -1.11
CA SER A 145 -17.08 8.88 -1.73
C SER A 145 -16.30 8.59 -3.00
N TRP A 146 -15.46 7.55 -2.96
CA TRP A 146 -14.62 7.15 -4.08
C TRP A 146 -14.25 5.66 -4.00
N LEU A 147 -14.02 5.05 -5.17
CA LEU A 147 -13.49 3.70 -5.31
C LEU A 147 -12.14 3.78 -6.03
N GLY A 148 -11.06 3.62 -5.25
CA GLY A 148 -9.71 3.52 -5.76
C GLY A 148 -9.48 2.17 -6.44
N ARG A 149 -8.75 2.17 -7.55
CA ARG A 149 -8.38 0.98 -8.32
C ARG A 149 -6.88 0.93 -8.49
N GLN A 150 -6.26 -0.21 -8.24
CA GLN A 150 -4.82 -0.39 -8.41
C GLN A 150 -4.55 -1.70 -9.15
N THR A 151 -3.97 -1.59 -10.34
CA THR A 151 -3.57 -2.75 -11.14
C THR A 151 -2.14 -3.14 -10.78
N ILE A 152 -1.96 -4.43 -10.47
CA ILE A 152 -0.67 -5.02 -10.08
C ILE A 152 -0.19 -5.94 -11.19
N SER A 153 1.09 -5.82 -11.55
CA SER A 153 1.82 -6.77 -12.40
C SER A 153 2.83 -7.54 -11.55
N THR A 154 2.64 -8.84 -11.40
CA THR A 154 3.52 -9.72 -10.60
C THR A 154 4.92 -9.88 -11.16
N VAL A 155 5.16 -9.47 -12.41
CA VAL A 155 6.50 -9.49 -13.02
C VAL A 155 7.40 -8.41 -12.45
N PHE A 156 6.81 -7.32 -11.95
CA PHE A 156 7.50 -6.07 -11.60
C PHE A 156 7.16 -5.64 -10.17
N SER A 157 6.88 -6.59 -9.29
CA SER A 157 6.45 -6.27 -7.93
C SER A 157 6.94 -7.31 -6.96
N ASP A 158 7.40 -6.86 -5.80
CA ASP A 158 7.80 -7.73 -4.70
C ASP A 158 6.59 -8.55 -4.20
N PRO A 159 6.66 -9.89 -4.27
CA PRO A 159 5.65 -10.78 -3.71
C PRO A 159 5.25 -10.46 -2.27
N GLU A 160 6.19 -10.07 -1.41
CA GLU A 160 5.88 -9.79 -0.01
C GLU A 160 4.97 -8.58 0.17
N LYS A 161 5.09 -7.60 -0.74
CA LYS A 161 4.38 -6.31 -0.71
C LYS A 161 3.04 -6.33 -1.42
N VAL A 162 2.88 -7.12 -2.48
CA VAL A 162 1.65 -7.08 -3.31
C VAL A 162 0.91 -8.40 -3.44
N TRP A 163 1.54 -9.56 -3.19
CA TRP A 163 0.82 -10.81 -3.38
C TRP A 163 -0.31 -10.96 -2.36
N PRO A 164 -1.51 -11.39 -2.80
CA PRO A 164 -2.67 -11.36 -1.96
C PRO A 164 -2.53 -12.28 -0.74
N ILE A 165 -2.99 -11.78 0.39
CA ILE A 165 -3.18 -12.56 1.61
C ILE A 165 -4.60 -13.11 1.59
N ARG A 166 -4.73 -14.43 1.69
CA ARG A 166 -6.00 -15.13 1.89
C ARG A 166 -6.21 -15.42 3.36
N ILE A 167 -7.29 -14.87 3.90
CA ILE A 167 -7.83 -15.19 5.22
C ILE A 167 -8.99 -16.16 4.98
N LYS A 168 -8.84 -17.42 5.38
CA LYS A 168 -9.87 -18.45 5.15
C LYS A 168 -11.16 -18.13 5.91
N SER A 169 -12.30 -18.60 5.40
CA SER A 169 -13.58 -18.55 6.11
C SER A 169 -13.43 -19.02 7.56
N GLY A 170 -13.91 -18.19 8.49
CA GLY A 170 -13.88 -18.43 9.92
C GLY A 170 -12.51 -18.31 10.59
N ALA A 171 -11.46 -17.85 9.90
CA ALA A 171 -10.10 -17.80 10.45
C ALA A 171 -9.90 -16.78 11.58
N LEU A 172 -10.66 -15.68 11.59
CA LEU A 172 -10.57 -14.61 12.59
C LEU A 172 -11.61 -14.78 13.72
N GLY A 173 -12.68 -15.54 13.46
CA GLY A 173 -13.76 -15.78 14.41
C GLY A 173 -14.80 -16.73 13.84
N GLU A 174 -15.85 -17.04 14.61
CA GLU A 174 -16.98 -17.79 14.06
C GLU A 174 -17.67 -16.99 12.96
N ASN A 175 -17.73 -17.55 11.74
CA ASN A 175 -18.23 -16.86 10.55
C ASN A 175 -17.52 -15.52 10.23
N VAL A 176 -16.25 -15.38 10.64
CA VAL A 176 -15.40 -14.21 10.34
C VAL A 176 -14.03 -14.68 9.81
N PRO A 177 -13.71 -14.42 8.53
CA PRO A 177 -14.64 -13.95 7.49
C PRO A 177 -15.73 -15.00 7.19
N SER A 178 -16.87 -14.60 6.64
CA SER A 178 -17.97 -15.52 6.28
C SER A 178 -17.61 -16.43 5.11
N ARG A 179 -16.74 -15.95 4.22
CA ARG A 179 -16.08 -16.72 3.15
C ARG A 179 -14.60 -16.33 3.09
N ASP A 180 -13.83 -16.96 2.21
CA ASP A 180 -12.42 -16.59 2.05
C ASP A 180 -12.30 -15.11 1.65
N LEU A 181 -11.65 -14.32 2.50
CA LEU A 181 -11.37 -12.91 2.28
C LEU A 181 -9.95 -12.77 1.73
N VAL A 182 -9.80 -12.02 0.63
CA VAL A 182 -8.51 -11.84 -0.04
C VAL A 182 -8.19 -10.35 -0.08
N LEU A 183 -7.02 -9.99 0.46
CA LEU A 183 -6.60 -8.62 0.67
C LEU A 183 -5.15 -8.41 0.21
N SER A 184 -4.77 -7.16 -0.05
CA SER A 184 -3.35 -6.83 -0.16
C SER A 184 -2.65 -6.97 1.21
N PRO A 185 -1.32 -7.17 1.25
CA PRO A 185 -0.58 -7.37 2.50
C PRO A 185 -0.77 -6.26 3.54
N ASP A 186 -0.87 -5.00 3.11
CA ASP A 186 -0.98 -3.85 4.01
C ASP A 186 -2.43 -3.42 4.30
N HIS A 187 -3.44 -4.13 3.79
CA HIS A 187 -4.82 -3.83 4.14
C HIS A 187 -5.11 -4.23 5.60
N ALA A 188 -5.65 -3.30 6.39
CA ALA A 188 -5.91 -3.53 7.80
C ALA A 188 -7.32 -4.12 8.04
N VAL A 189 -7.39 -5.09 8.93
CA VAL A 189 -8.64 -5.62 9.49
C VAL A 189 -8.63 -5.45 11.00
N LEU A 190 -9.81 -5.20 11.60
CA LEU A 190 -9.91 -5.10 13.06
C LEU A 190 -9.98 -6.50 13.67
N VAL A 191 -9.01 -6.81 14.53
CA VAL A 191 -8.96 -8.06 15.30
C VAL A 191 -8.75 -7.71 16.76
N ASP A 192 -9.73 -8.04 17.60
CA ASP A 192 -9.68 -7.82 19.06
C ASP A 192 -9.26 -6.39 19.46
N GLY A 193 -9.86 -5.38 18.80
CA GLY A 193 -9.59 -3.97 19.07
C GLY A 193 -8.29 -3.41 18.47
N VAL A 194 -7.56 -4.20 17.67
CA VAL A 194 -6.33 -3.79 16.99
C VAL A 194 -6.53 -3.83 15.48
N LEU A 195 -6.16 -2.75 14.78
CA LEU A 195 -6.06 -2.74 13.33
C LEU A 195 -4.78 -3.46 12.91
N VAL A 196 -4.92 -4.63 12.28
CA VAL A 196 -3.79 -5.48 11.90
C VAL A 196 -3.72 -5.61 10.38
N HIS A 197 -2.54 -5.33 9.81
CA HIS A 197 -2.29 -5.60 8.39
C HIS A 197 -2.45 -7.09 8.09
N ALA A 198 -3.11 -7.44 6.98
CA ALA A 198 -3.34 -8.82 6.60
C ALA A 198 -2.03 -9.64 6.53
N GLY A 199 -0.95 -9.06 6.02
CA GLY A 199 0.38 -9.67 5.96
C GLY A 199 0.97 -9.99 7.34
N ALA A 200 0.65 -9.20 8.36
CA ALA A 200 1.09 -9.44 9.74
C ALA A 200 0.37 -10.62 10.40
N LEU A 201 -0.82 -10.99 9.89
CA LEU A 201 -1.63 -12.10 10.39
C LEU A 201 -1.25 -13.47 9.79
N VAL A 202 -0.34 -13.51 8.80
CA VAL A 202 0.05 -14.76 8.11
C VAL A 202 0.58 -15.77 9.12
N ASN A 203 -0.06 -16.94 9.15
CA ASN A 203 0.28 -18.04 10.06
C ASN A 203 0.57 -19.36 9.33
N GLY A 204 0.50 -19.36 7.99
CA GLY A 204 0.80 -20.53 7.16
C GLY A 204 -0.28 -21.61 7.14
N VAL A 205 -1.41 -21.40 7.82
CA VAL A 205 -2.47 -22.41 8.00
C VAL A 205 -3.84 -21.88 7.59
N SER A 206 -4.40 -20.97 8.40
CA SER A 206 -5.71 -20.35 8.16
C SER A 206 -5.59 -18.98 7.46
N ILE A 207 -4.41 -18.37 7.54
CA ILE A 207 -4.10 -17.09 6.90
C ILE A 207 -2.77 -17.27 6.16
N VAL A 208 -2.82 -17.17 4.83
CA VAL A 208 -1.71 -17.53 3.95
C VAL A 208 -1.53 -16.49 2.86
N ARG A 209 -0.28 -16.20 2.51
CA ARG A 209 0.03 -15.51 1.26
C ARG A 209 -0.21 -16.47 0.10
N GLN A 210 -0.91 -16.02 -0.93
CA GLN A 210 -1.14 -16.85 -2.11
C GLN A 210 0.18 -17.05 -2.87
N SER A 211 0.49 -18.29 -3.22
CA SER A 211 1.70 -18.64 -3.99
C SER A 211 1.45 -18.74 -5.51
N ILE A 212 0.18 -18.75 -5.91
CA ILE A 212 -0.24 -18.79 -7.31
C ILE A 212 -1.17 -17.60 -7.53
N VAL A 213 -0.69 -16.62 -8.28
CA VAL A 213 -1.38 -15.37 -8.56
C VAL A 213 -1.37 -15.11 -10.07
N PRO A 214 -2.43 -14.52 -10.65
CA PRO A 214 -2.40 -14.11 -12.05
C PRO A 214 -1.27 -13.14 -12.33
N ARG A 215 -0.74 -13.15 -13.57
CA ARG A 215 0.34 -12.23 -13.96
C ARG A 215 -0.03 -10.77 -13.71
N VAL A 216 -1.29 -10.42 -13.98
CA VAL A 216 -1.89 -9.10 -13.74
C VAL A 216 -3.21 -9.28 -13.00
N PHE A 217 -3.44 -8.48 -11.97
CA PHE A 217 -4.71 -8.45 -11.22
C PHE A 217 -5.01 -7.05 -10.68
N THR A 218 -6.22 -6.84 -10.17
CA THR A 218 -6.68 -5.53 -9.70
C THR A 218 -7.15 -5.60 -8.25
N TYR A 219 -6.72 -4.60 -7.51
CA TYR A 219 -7.08 -4.29 -6.15
C TYR A 219 -8.00 -3.06 -6.12
N TYR A 220 -8.88 -2.99 -5.13
CA TYR A 220 -9.85 -1.91 -4.95
C TYR A 220 -9.79 -1.35 -3.52
N HIS A 221 -9.95 -0.04 -3.36
CA HIS A 221 -10.09 0.57 -2.03
C HIS A 221 -11.34 1.42 -1.96
N VAL A 222 -12.14 1.20 -0.93
CA VAL A 222 -13.34 2.02 -0.65
C VAL A 222 -12.93 3.22 0.20
N GLU A 223 -13.26 4.43 -0.25
CA GLU A 223 -13.21 5.67 0.53
C GLU A 223 -14.64 6.10 0.90
N LEU A 224 -14.81 6.60 2.12
CA LEU A 224 -16.05 7.17 2.64
C LEU A 224 -15.82 8.64 3.03
N ASP A 225 -16.87 9.31 3.52
CA ASP A 225 -16.75 10.66 4.08
C ASP A 225 -15.93 10.74 5.37
N ASP A 226 -16.14 9.79 6.26
CA ASP A 226 -15.34 9.63 7.45
C ASP A 226 -14.54 8.32 7.36
N HIS A 227 -13.35 8.31 7.94
CA HIS A 227 -12.56 7.09 8.05
C HIS A 227 -13.23 6.11 9.01
N ALA A 228 -13.58 4.93 8.50
CA ALA A 228 -14.40 3.96 9.23
C ALA A 228 -13.99 2.51 8.96
N LEU A 229 -14.63 1.60 9.67
CA LEU A 229 -14.60 0.17 9.36
C LEU A 229 -15.87 -0.21 8.63
N ILE A 230 -15.72 -0.89 7.49
CA ILE A 230 -16.82 -1.52 6.75
C ILE A 230 -16.79 -3.04 6.92
N LEU A 231 -17.88 -3.70 6.53
CA LEU A 231 -18.01 -5.15 6.64
C LEU A 231 -17.71 -5.81 5.29
N ALA A 232 -16.50 -6.35 5.14
CA ALA A 232 -16.04 -7.10 3.97
C ALA A 232 -16.00 -8.60 4.30
N GLU A 233 -16.80 -9.42 3.63
CA GLU A 233 -16.97 -10.85 3.97
C GLU A 233 -17.24 -11.05 5.46
N ASN A 234 -18.14 -10.23 6.02
CA ASN A 234 -18.46 -10.16 7.44
C ASN A 234 -17.27 -9.84 8.37
N THR A 235 -16.19 -9.25 7.84
CA THR A 235 -15.00 -8.84 8.58
C THR A 235 -14.90 -7.33 8.63
N PRO A 236 -14.74 -6.73 9.82
CA PRO A 236 -14.35 -5.33 9.99
C PRO A 236 -13.04 -5.02 9.24
N ALA A 237 -13.13 -4.25 8.17
CA ALA A 237 -12.00 -3.88 7.31
C ALA A 237 -11.94 -2.37 7.13
N GLU A 238 -10.72 -1.83 7.09
CA GLU A 238 -10.45 -0.40 7.08
C GLU A 238 -10.80 0.26 5.73
N THR A 239 -11.49 1.41 5.77
CA THR A 239 -11.70 2.27 4.60
C THR A 239 -10.50 3.17 4.34
N PHE A 240 -10.43 3.77 3.16
CA PHE A 240 -9.29 4.62 2.82
C PHE A 240 -9.25 5.84 3.73
N ILE A 241 -8.06 6.13 4.27
CA ILE A 241 -7.75 7.39 4.92
C ILE A 241 -6.76 8.14 4.03
N ASP A 242 -7.10 9.40 3.75
CA ASP A 242 -6.28 10.36 3.02
C ASP A 242 -5.10 10.77 3.89
N HIS A 243 -4.07 9.92 3.92
CA HIS A 243 -2.75 10.44 4.22
C HIS A 243 -2.25 11.20 2.98
N PRO A 244 -1.43 12.26 3.14
CA PRO A 244 -0.88 13.07 2.03
C PRO A 244 -0.03 12.30 1.00
N ARG A 245 0.00 10.97 1.10
CA ARG A 245 0.58 10.01 0.17
C ARG A 245 -0.36 9.87 -1.03
N ARG A 246 0.07 10.33 -2.21
CA ARG A 246 -0.50 9.85 -3.47
C ARG A 246 -0.29 8.35 -3.55
N LEU A 247 -1.30 7.56 -3.16
CA LEU A 247 -1.26 6.11 -3.35
C LEU A 247 -1.32 5.79 -4.85
N ALA A 248 -0.75 4.64 -5.22
CA ALA A 248 -0.55 4.19 -6.59
C ALA A 248 -1.85 3.82 -7.36
N PHE A 249 -2.97 4.47 -7.09
CA PHE A 249 -4.24 4.18 -7.75
C PHE A 249 -4.22 4.61 -9.23
N ASP A 250 -4.75 3.75 -10.09
CA ASP A 250 -4.91 3.95 -11.53
C ASP A 250 -5.78 5.17 -11.84
N ASN A 251 -6.77 5.43 -10.99
CA ASN A 251 -7.77 6.47 -11.15
C ASN A 251 -7.66 7.60 -10.11
N TRP A 252 -6.45 7.90 -9.65
CA TRP A 252 -6.22 8.95 -8.66
C TRP A 252 -6.74 10.33 -9.10
N ASP A 253 -6.64 10.65 -10.40
CA ASP A 253 -7.14 11.92 -10.95
C ASP A 253 -8.66 12.10 -10.71
N GLU A 254 -9.44 11.01 -10.68
CA GLU A 254 -10.87 11.06 -10.33
C GLU A 254 -11.05 11.51 -8.87
N ARG A 255 -10.26 10.98 -7.93
CA ARG A 255 -10.30 11.37 -6.52
C ARG A 255 -9.84 12.81 -6.33
N GLN A 256 -8.80 13.24 -7.04
CA GLN A 256 -8.34 14.62 -6.99
C GLN A 256 -9.40 15.59 -7.52
N ALA A 257 -10.13 15.23 -8.58
CA ALA A 257 -11.25 16.03 -9.06
C ALA A 257 -12.41 16.12 -8.04
N LEU A 258 -12.66 15.04 -7.28
CA LEU A 258 -13.71 15.00 -6.26
C LEU A 258 -13.37 15.83 -5.02
N HIS A 259 -12.11 15.80 -4.54
CA HIS A 259 -11.67 16.69 -3.46
C HIS A 259 -10.31 17.36 -3.81
N PRO A 260 -10.33 18.47 -4.56
CA PRO A 260 -9.13 19.10 -5.11
C PRO A 260 -8.21 19.74 -4.08
N PHE A 261 -8.72 19.99 -2.86
CA PHE A 261 -7.96 20.56 -1.75
C PHE A 261 -7.58 19.52 -0.68
N GLY A 262 -7.71 18.22 -1.01
CA GLY A 262 -7.61 17.14 -0.03
C GLY A 262 -8.92 16.96 0.75
N LYS A 263 -8.96 15.93 1.58
CA LYS A 263 -10.08 15.68 2.50
C LYS A 263 -9.51 15.44 3.89
N ASP A 264 -9.79 16.36 4.80
CA ASP A 264 -9.45 16.15 6.20
C ASP A 264 -10.31 15.01 6.74
N MET A 265 -9.66 13.92 7.12
CA MET A 265 -10.30 12.76 7.76
C MET A 265 -9.53 12.42 9.03
N ASP A 266 -10.26 12.30 10.13
CA ASP A 266 -9.68 11.87 11.40
C ASP A 266 -9.35 10.38 11.34
N GLU A 267 -8.16 10.02 11.82
CA GLU A 267 -7.79 8.61 11.95
C GLU A 267 -8.59 7.93 13.08
N MET A 268 -9.07 6.72 12.84
CA MET A 268 -9.76 5.96 13.88
C MET A 268 -8.80 5.68 15.05
N PRO A 269 -9.29 5.75 16.31
CA PRO A 269 -8.43 5.68 17.49
C PRO A 269 -8.05 4.23 17.88
N PHE A 270 -7.76 3.36 16.91
CA PHE A 270 -7.34 1.98 17.13
C PHE A 270 -5.81 1.85 17.12
N ALA A 271 -5.28 1.00 18.01
CA ALA A 271 -3.88 0.61 17.93
C ALA A 271 -3.61 -0.15 16.62
N ARG A 272 -2.43 0.06 16.02
CA ARG A 272 -2.06 -0.58 14.75
C ARG A 272 -0.92 -1.58 14.91
N ALA A 273 -1.04 -2.72 14.24
CA ALA A 273 0.02 -3.71 14.07
C ALA A 273 0.30 -3.91 12.57
N LYS A 274 1.43 -3.39 12.11
CA LYS A 274 1.86 -3.43 10.69
C LYS A 274 2.74 -4.65 10.37
N SER A 275 3.30 -5.28 11.40
CA SER A 275 4.16 -6.47 11.27
C SER A 275 3.78 -7.54 12.29
N SER A 276 4.10 -8.80 11.98
CA SER A 276 3.74 -9.94 12.84
C SER A 276 4.24 -9.79 14.29
N ARG A 277 5.39 -9.15 14.50
CA ARG A 277 5.97 -8.89 15.83
C ARG A 277 5.13 -7.91 16.66
N GLN A 278 4.46 -6.97 16.01
CA GLN A 278 3.58 -5.99 16.66
C GLN A 278 2.20 -6.57 16.98
N VAL A 279 1.81 -7.69 16.36
CA VAL A 279 0.54 -8.36 16.69
C VAL A 279 0.58 -8.84 18.13
N PRO A 280 -0.39 -8.48 18.99
CA PRO A 280 -0.46 -8.97 20.35
C PRO A 280 -0.37 -10.51 20.44
N VAL A 281 0.34 -11.00 21.45
CA VAL A 281 0.55 -12.44 21.65
C VAL A 281 -0.78 -13.19 21.76
N HIS A 282 -1.75 -12.63 22.48
CA HIS A 282 -3.06 -13.27 22.68
C HIS A 282 -3.82 -13.43 21.35
N ILE A 283 -3.74 -12.46 20.44
CA ILE A 283 -4.32 -12.57 19.09
C ILE A 283 -3.67 -13.72 18.32
N ARG A 284 -2.33 -13.80 18.29
CA ARG A 284 -1.63 -14.89 17.58
C ARG A 284 -2.00 -16.27 18.14
N VAL A 285 -2.10 -16.39 19.46
CA VAL A 285 -2.52 -17.64 20.14
C VAL A 285 -3.97 -17.98 19.80
N ALA A 286 -4.88 -17.01 19.82
CA ALA A 286 -6.28 -17.21 19.47
C ALA A 286 -6.46 -17.67 18.02
N LEU A 287 -5.73 -17.07 17.07
CA LEU A 287 -5.76 -17.46 15.65
C LEU A 287 -5.23 -18.88 15.45
N ALA A 288 -4.17 -19.27 16.15
CA ALA A 288 -3.65 -20.64 16.10
C ALA A 288 -4.67 -21.65 16.65
N ALA A 289 -5.30 -21.35 17.79
CA ALA A 289 -6.36 -22.20 18.35
C ALA A 289 -7.59 -22.26 17.42
N ARG A 290 -7.93 -21.16 16.74
CA ARG A 290 -9.02 -21.12 15.77
C ARG A 290 -8.73 -21.99 14.55
N ALA A 291 -7.50 -21.94 14.01
CA ALA A 291 -7.09 -22.80 12.91
C ALA A 291 -7.23 -24.29 13.26
N GLN A 292 -6.87 -24.69 14.48
CA GLN A 292 -7.08 -26.06 14.98
C GLN A 292 -8.56 -26.43 15.04
N LYS A 293 -9.42 -25.54 15.54
CA LYS A 293 -10.88 -25.76 15.58
C LYS A 293 -11.50 -25.93 14.20
N LEU A 294 -10.93 -25.29 13.17
CA LEU A 294 -11.35 -25.46 11.78
C LEU A 294 -10.82 -26.75 11.14
N GLY A 295 -10.05 -27.57 11.87
CA GLY A 295 -9.42 -28.78 11.33
C GLY A 295 -8.31 -28.48 10.32
N LEU A 296 -7.79 -27.26 10.30
CA LEU A 296 -6.74 -26.86 9.36
C LEU A 296 -5.37 -27.23 9.94
N VAL A 297 -4.58 -27.95 9.14
CA VAL A 297 -3.19 -28.28 9.43
C VAL A 297 -2.27 -27.55 8.44
N ALA A 298 -1.05 -27.26 8.88
CA ALA A 298 -0.03 -26.72 7.99
C ALA A 298 0.17 -27.67 6.80
N ALA A 299 0.21 -27.11 5.58
CA ALA A 299 0.57 -27.90 4.42
C ALA A 299 1.96 -28.50 4.64
N LYS A 300 2.12 -29.82 4.40
CA LYS A 300 3.46 -30.41 4.33
C LYS A 300 4.18 -29.71 3.18
N VAL A 301 5.29 -29.05 3.49
CA VAL A 301 6.20 -28.51 2.48
C VAL A 301 6.71 -29.71 1.68
N ALA A 302 6.42 -29.73 0.38
CA ALA A 302 6.94 -30.72 -0.56
C ALA A 302 8.31 -30.25 -1.08
#